data_AF-X1JKA7-F1
#
_entry.id   AF-X1JKA7-F1
#
_cell.length_a   1.000
_cell.length_b   1.000
_cell.length_c   1.000
_cell.angle_alpha   90.00
_cell.angle_beta   90.00
_cell.angle_gamma   90.00
#
_symmetry.space_group_name_H-M   'P 1'
#
loop_
_entity.id
_entity.type
_entity.pdbx_description
1 polymer ?
#
loop_
_entity_poly.entity_id
_entity_poly.type
_entity_poly.pdbx_seq_one_letter_code
_entity_poly.pdbx_strand_id
1 'polypeptide(L)'
;MPGVMPTINKQAVEYTIMTVLALHCTISNYTKFDRRFYFYPDLMKGYQISQYDAPFGRNGWLTIEVNGEKKKAGINHLHLEEDVAKLIHRTSPDGESYSLVDVNRSGVPLMEIVGEPDLRSPEEARQYLIKLRSILQYLGVSTGNMEEGSFRCDANISIRPQNSPESMAKVEVKNMNSFKAVYQALEYEAKRQRN
;
A
#
# COMPACT_ATOMS: atom_id res chain seq x y z
N MET A 1 -26.18 1.27 -4.15
CA MET A 1 -27.59 1.48 -4.56
C MET A 1 -27.61 2.10 -5.93
N PRO A 2 -28.58 1.76 -6.80
CA PRO A 2 -28.74 2.44 -8.09
C PRO A 2 -28.94 3.96 -7.90
N GLY A 3 -28.34 4.77 -8.77
CA GLY A 3 -28.53 6.23 -8.78
C GLY A 3 -27.68 7.06 -7.81
N VAL A 4 -26.82 6.44 -6.99
CA VAL A 4 -25.94 7.17 -6.08
C VAL A 4 -24.71 7.76 -6.79
N MET A 5 -24.24 8.91 -6.32
CA MET A 5 -23.01 9.57 -6.80
C MET A 5 -22.00 9.73 -5.66
N PRO A 6 -20.69 9.55 -5.93
CA PRO A 6 -19.66 9.79 -4.92
C PRO A 6 -19.50 11.28 -4.66
N THR A 7 -19.23 11.63 -3.40
CA THR A 7 -18.82 12.99 -3.00
C THR A 7 -17.48 12.87 -2.27
N ILE A 8 -16.55 13.76 -2.62
CA ILE A 8 -15.19 13.69 -2.08
C ILE A 8 -15.16 14.16 -0.63
N ASN A 9 -14.45 13.43 0.22
CA ASN A 9 -14.21 13.84 1.61
C ASN A 9 -13.05 14.85 1.66
N LYS A 10 -13.34 16.09 2.10
CA LYS A 10 -12.35 17.17 2.23
C LYS A 10 -11.19 16.81 3.17
N GLN A 11 -11.49 16.19 4.31
CA GLN A 11 -10.48 15.81 5.29
C GLN A 11 -9.53 14.74 4.76
N ALA A 12 -10.05 13.78 3.98
CA ALA A 12 -9.21 12.78 3.32
C ALA A 12 -8.22 13.44 2.35
N VAL A 13 -8.65 14.44 1.58
CA VAL A 13 -7.77 15.21 0.69
C VAL A 13 -6.72 15.99 1.48
N GLU A 14 -7.09 16.65 2.57
CA GLU A 14 -6.15 17.38 3.44
C GLU A 14 -5.07 16.44 4.00
N TYR A 15 -5.46 15.26 4.49
CA TYR A 15 -4.53 14.25 5.02
C TYR A 15 -3.59 13.69 3.95
N THR A 16 -4.10 13.49 2.73
CA THR A 16 -3.30 13.10 1.58
C THR A 16 -2.26 14.17 1.24
N ILE A 17 -2.65 15.45 1.15
CA ILE A 17 -1.72 16.55 0.85
C ILE A 17 -0.66 16.71 1.94
N MET A 18 -1.05 16.61 3.22
CA MET A 18 -0.10 16.64 4.34
C MET A 18 0.96 15.54 4.22
N THR A 19 0.52 14.32 3.87
CA THR A 19 1.44 13.19 3.67
C THR A 19 2.35 13.41 2.46
N VAL A 20 1.83 13.92 1.35
CA VAL A 20 2.61 14.26 0.15
C VAL A 20 3.74 15.25 0.51
N LEU A 21 3.43 16.29 1.28
CA LEU A 21 4.44 17.26 1.75
C LEU A 21 5.48 16.63 2.68
N ALA A 22 5.01 15.83 3.65
CA ALA A 22 5.90 15.19 4.62
C ALA A 22 6.84 14.15 3.98
N LEU A 23 6.44 13.57 2.85
CA LEU A 23 7.24 12.62 2.07
C LEU A 23 8.04 13.30 0.95
N HIS A 24 8.15 14.63 0.98
CA HIS A 24 8.89 15.43 0.01
C HIS A 24 8.48 15.20 -1.45
N CYS A 25 7.25 14.75 -1.68
CA CYS A 25 6.68 14.58 -3.01
C CYS A 25 6.36 15.95 -3.62
N THR A 26 6.44 16.03 -4.95
CA THR A 26 5.87 17.15 -5.70
C THR A 26 4.35 17.00 -5.74
N ILE A 27 3.62 18.00 -5.24
CA ILE A 27 2.15 18.04 -5.31
C ILE A 27 1.72 18.26 -6.77
N SER A 28 0.72 17.50 -7.21
CA SER A 28 0.12 17.69 -8.52
C SER A 28 -0.80 18.91 -8.54
N ASN A 29 -0.60 19.83 -9.49
CA ASN A 29 -1.49 20.98 -9.71
C ASN A 29 -2.89 20.57 -10.21
N TYR A 30 -2.98 19.38 -10.83
CA TYR A 30 -4.21 18.78 -11.32
C TYR A 30 -4.24 17.32 -10.91
N THR A 31 -5.39 16.87 -10.41
CA THR A 31 -5.62 15.49 -10.01
C THR A 31 -7.02 15.07 -10.42
N LYS A 32 -7.21 13.79 -10.75
CA LYS A 32 -8.51 13.21 -11.10
C LYS A 32 -8.71 11.88 -10.39
N PHE A 33 -9.97 11.46 -10.33
CA PHE A 33 -10.33 10.13 -9.88
C PHE A 33 -10.70 9.27 -11.07
N ASP A 34 -10.29 8.01 -11.01
CA ASP A 34 -10.45 6.99 -12.01
C ASP A 34 -11.25 5.82 -11.44
N ARG A 35 -11.84 5.03 -12.33
CA ARG A 35 -12.57 3.81 -11.96
C ARG A 35 -11.74 2.60 -12.36
N ARG A 36 -11.26 1.87 -11.36
CA ARG A 36 -10.60 0.57 -11.54
C ARG A 36 -11.67 -0.52 -11.54
N PHE A 37 -11.97 -1.07 -12.71
CA PHE A 37 -13.01 -2.09 -12.87
C PHE A 37 -12.48 -3.48 -12.55
N TYR A 38 -13.14 -4.17 -11.62
CA TYR A 38 -12.99 -5.60 -11.39
C TYR A 38 -14.21 -6.12 -10.62
N PHE A 39 -14.60 -7.36 -10.87
CA PHE A 39 -15.73 -7.98 -10.21
C PHE A 39 -15.25 -8.85 -9.05
N TYR A 40 -15.58 -8.46 -7.84
CA TYR A 40 -15.37 -9.28 -6.65
C TYR A 40 -16.48 -8.99 -5.61
N PRO A 41 -16.90 -9.96 -4.78
CA PRO A 41 -18.05 -9.80 -3.89
C PRO A 41 -17.92 -8.67 -2.85
N ASP A 42 -16.70 -8.26 -2.52
CA ASP A 42 -16.42 -7.15 -1.61
C ASP A 42 -16.53 -5.75 -2.25
N LEU A 43 -16.76 -5.69 -3.56
CA LEU A 43 -16.82 -4.45 -4.33
C LEU A 43 -18.18 -4.30 -5.03
N MET A 44 -19.15 -3.78 -4.27
CA MET A 44 -20.56 -3.72 -4.69
C MET A 44 -20.82 -2.82 -5.91
N LYS A 45 -19.92 -1.88 -6.20
CA LYS A 45 -20.04 -0.98 -7.35
C LYS A 45 -19.56 -1.61 -8.66
N GLY A 46 -18.82 -2.72 -8.60
CA GLY A 46 -18.12 -3.32 -9.75
C GLY A 46 -16.90 -2.50 -10.23
N TYR A 47 -16.55 -1.45 -9.50
CA TYR A 47 -15.33 -0.66 -9.68
C TYR A 47 -14.93 0.01 -8.37
N GLN A 48 -13.63 0.17 -8.18
CA GLN A 48 -13.02 0.92 -7.07
C GLN A 48 -12.67 2.31 -7.60
N ILE A 49 -13.03 3.35 -6.86
CA ILE A 49 -12.59 4.72 -7.11
C ILE A 49 -11.14 4.84 -6.60
N SER A 50 -10.21 5.14 -7.51
CA SER A 50 -8.78 5.29 -7.22
C SER A 50 -8.23 6.40 -8.14
N GLN A 51 -6.91 6.49 -8.32
CA GLN A 51 -6.27 7.39 -9.28
C GLN A 51 -5.19 6.65 -10.04
N TYR A 52 -5.10 6.88 -11.35
CA TYR A 52 -4.14 6.18 -12.19
C TYR A 52 -3.02 7.12 -12.66
N ASP A 53 -3.32 8.02 -13.59
CA ASP A 53 -2.35 8.86 -14.30
C ASP A 53 -2.24 10.30 -13.74
N ALA A 54 -3.05 10.68 -12.75
CA ALA A 54 -2.95 11.98 -12.08
C ALA A 54 -3.10 11.86 -10.54
N PRO A 55 -2.16 11.20 -9.85
CA PRO A 55 -2.16 11.04 -8.39
C PRO A 55 -1.89 12.37 -7.68
N PHE A 56 -2.15 12.44 -6.37
CA PHE A 56 -1.93 13.66 -5.57
C PHE A 56 -0.47 14.09 -5.47
N GLY A 57 0.46 13.13 -5.39
CA GLY A 57 1.88 13.41 -5.24
C GLY A 57 2.77 12.45 -6.01
N ARG A 58 3.94 12.93 -6.44
CA ARG A 58 4.95 12.16 -7.18
C ARG A 58 6.38 12.49 -6.75
N ASN A 59 7.31 11.59 -7.05
CA ASN A 59 8.76 11.83 -6.96
C ASN A 59 9.23 12.31 -5.57
N GLY A 60 8.71 11.68 -4.52
CA GLY A 60 9.14 11.94 -3.15
C GLY A 60 10.29 11.07 -2.72
N TRP A 61 10.59 11.11 -1.42
CA TRP A 61 11.63 10.28 -0.83
C TRP A 61 11.54 10.22 0.69
N LEU A 62 12.18 9.20 1.24
CA LEU A 62 12.35 9.00 2.67
C LEU A 62 13.80 8.67 2.99
N THR A 63 14.36 9.27 4.03
CA THR A 63 15.67 8.85 4.57
C THR A 63 15.48 7.76 5.60
N ILE A 64 16.11 6.62 5.36
CA ILE A 64 16.20 5.47 6.28
C ILE A 64 17.64 5.33 6.77
N GLU A 65 17.82 4.72 7.94
CA GLU A 65 19.13 4.44 8.52
C GLU A 65 19.23 2.95 8.83
N VAL A 66 20.27 2.29 8.32
CA VAL A 66 20.55 0.87 8.57
C VAL A 66 22.03 0.75 8.90
N ASN A 67 22.36 0.14 10.03
CA ASN A 67 23.75 -0.04 10.49
C ASN A 67 24.57 1.27 10.53
N GLY A 68 23.94 2.40 10.85
CA GLY A 68 24.58 3.73 10.89
C GLY A 68 24.74 4.41 9.53
N GLU A 69 24.38 3.73 8.44
CA GLU A 69 24.39 4.31 7.10
C GLU A 69 23.02 4.89 6.74
N LYS A 70 23.01 6.16 6.32
CA LYS A 70 21.80 6.83 5.84
C LYS A 70 21.62 6.58 4.35
N LYS A 71 20.43 6.16 3.98
CA LYS A 71 20.03 5.93 2.59
C LYS A 71 18.75 6.67 2.28
N LYS A 72 18.70 7.26 1.09
CA LYS A 72 17.51 7.89 0.52
C LYS A 72 16.77 6.85 -0.31
N ALA A 73 15.52 6.55 0.03
CA ALA A 73 14.64 5.67 -0.73
C ALA A 73 13.53 6.51 -1.39
N GLY A 74 13.37 6.39 -2.70
CA GLY A 74 12.39 7.15 -3.47
C GLY A 74 10.95 6.70 -3.22
N ILE A 75 10.03 7.64 -3.44
CA ILE A 75 8.59 7.41 -3.52
C ILE A 75 8.16 7.80 -4.94
N ASN A 76 7.60 6.84 -5.67
CA ASN A 76 7.16 7.05 -7.04
C ASN A 76 5.92 7.95 -7.06
N HIS A 77 4.86 7.54 -6.36
CA HIS A 77 3.62 8.30 -6.26
C HIS A 77 2.82 7.97 -4.99
N LEU A 78 1.86 8.84 -4.73
CA LEU A 78 0.89 8.71 -3.66
C LEU A 78 -0.49 9.14 -4.16
N HIS A 79 -1.48 8.26 -4.01
CA HIS A 79 -2.86 8.52 -4.43
C HIS A 79 -3.89 8.19 -3.36
N LEU A 80 -5.09 8.73 -3.55
CA LEU A 80 -6.24 8.46 -2.70
C LEU A 80 -7.19 7.50 -3.41
N GLU A 81 -7.63 6.48 -2.69
CA GLU A 81 -8.62 5.52 -3.14
C GLU A 81 -9.62 5.17 -2.04
N GLU A 82 -10.61 4.37 -2.38
CA GLU A 82 -11.55 3.82 -1.40
C GLU A 82 -11.21 2.38 -1.05
N ASP A 83 -11.41 1.98 0.21
CA ASP A 83 -11.23 0.59 0.62
C ASP A 83 -12.45 -0.27 0.25
N VAL A 84 -12.21 -1.58 0.15
CA VAL A 84 -13.21 -2.60 -0.17
C VAL A 84 -13.88 -3.15 1.09
N ALA A 85 -15.00 -3.83 0.92
CA ALA A 85 -15.67 -4.53 2.03
C ALA A 85 -14.82 -5.68 2.58
N LYS A 86 -15.24 -6.25 3.71
CA LYS A 86 -14.58 -7.41 4.30
C LYS A 86 -15.35 -8.68 3.94
N LEU A 87 -14.64 -9.71 3.50
CA LEU A 87 -15.20 -11.06 3.34
C LEU A 87 -14.85 -11.92 4.54
N ILE A 88 -15.83 -12.68 5.03
CA ILE A 88 -15.66 -13.65 6.10
C ILE A 88 -16.12 -15.00 5.56
N HIS A 89 -15.16 -15.88 5.30
CA HIS A 89 -15.43 -17.24 4.86
C HIS A 89 -15.79 -18.11 6.07
N ARG A 90 -16.88 -18.86 5.96
CA ARG A 90 -17.34 -19.81 6.98
C ARG A 90 -17.68 -21.13 6.34
N THR A 91 -17.43 -22.20 7.09
CA THR A 91 -17.93 -23.53 6.78
C THR A 91 -18.91 -23.88 7.89
N SER A 92 -20.12 -24.26 7.51
CA SER A 92 -21.15 -24.70 8.45
C SER A 92 -20.80 -26.08 9.04
N PRO A 93 -21.43 -26.49 10.15
CA PRO A 93 -21.19 -27.81 10.76
C PRO A 93 -21.51 -28.99 9.83
N ASP A 94 -22.43 -28.82 8.89
CA ASP A 94 -22.84 -29.77 7.85
C ASP A 94 -21.94 -29.72 6.59
N GLY A 95 -20.90 -28.89 6.58
CA GLY A 95 -19.85 -28.87 5.57
C GLY A 95 -20.08 -27.91 4.41
N GLU A 96 -21.17 -27.16 4.38
CA GLU A 96 -21.40 -26.13 3.37
C GLU A 96 -20.48 -24.92 3.59
N SER A 97 -19.83 -24.45 2.53
CA SER A 97 -18.95 -23.28 2.58
C SER A 97 -19.61 -22.07 1.96
N TYR A 98 -19.65 -20.97 2.70
CA TYR A 98 -20.22 -19.70 2.25
C TYR A 98 -19.36 -18.51 2.71
N SER A 99 -19.62 -17.35 2.12
CA SER A 99 -18.92 -16.11 2.45
C SER A 99 -19.92 -15.05 2.88
N LEU A 100 -19.64 -14.40 4.00
CA LEU A 100 -20.39 -13.25 4.49
C LEU A 100 -19.67 -11.97 4.04
N VAL A 101 -20.44 -10.98 3.59
CA VAL A 101 -19.92 -9.68 3.15
C VAL A 101 -20.27 -8.63 4.22
N ASP A 102 -19.24 -8.07 4.85
CA ASP A 102 -19.36 -6.96 5.79
C ASP A 102 -18.96 -5.65 5.10
N VAL A 103 -19.96 -4.79 4.88
CA VAL A 103 -19.84 -3.58 4.06
C VAL A 103 -19.35 -2.36 4.84
N ASN A 104 -19.16 -2.46 6.16
CA ASN A 104 -18.82 -1.32 7.01
C ASN A 104 -17.49 -0.64 6.64
N ARG A 105 -16.55 -1.38 6.04
CA ARG A 105 -15.26 -0.86 5.56
C ARG A 105 -15.34 -0.25 4.16
N SER A 106 -16.37 -0.55 3.38
CA SER A 106 -16.46 -0.11 1.99
C SER A 106 -16.57 1.42 1.92
N GLY A 107 -15.71 2.06 1.13
CA GLY A 107 -15.70 3.52 0.99
C GLY A 107 -14.82 4.26 1.99
N VAL A 108 -14.19 3.57 2.95
CA VAL A 108 -13.23 4.20 3.87
C VAL A 108 -12.05 4.77 3.06
N PRO A 109 -11.62 6.02 3.30
CA PRO A 109 -10.50 6.60 2.58
C PRO A 109 -9.21 5.80 2.79
N LEU A 110 -8.50 5.51 1.70
CA LEU A 110 -7.26 4.76 1.69
C LEU A 110 -6.21 5.53 0.91
N MET A 111 -5.02 5.64 1.47
CA MET A 111 -3.87 6.26 0.81
C MET A 111 -2.89 5.18 0.38
N GLU A 112 -2.68 5.05 -0.92
CA GLU A 112 -1.66 4.15 -1.46
C GLU A 112 -0.37 4.93 -1.68
N ILE A 113 0.74 4.39 -1.18
CA ILE A 113 2.07 4.98 -1.29
C ILE A 113 2.97 3.97 -1.99
N VAL A 114 3.41 4.28 -3.20
CA VAL A 114 4.23 3.38 -4.01
C VAL A 114 5.68 3.85 -3.96
N GLY A 115 6.55 3.01 -3.43
CA GLY A 115 8.00 3.24 -3.37
C GLY A 115 8.70 2.99 -4.69
N GLU A 116 9.82 3.66 -4.92
CA GLU A 116 10.79 3.27 -5.95
C GLU A 116 11.48 1.95 -5.56
N PRO A 117 11.97 1.16 -6.52
CA PRO A 117 12.70 -0.08 -6.25
C PRO A 117 14.14 0.23 -5.78
N ASP A 118 14.30 1.05 -4.75
CA ASP A 118 15.59 1.49 -4.20
C ASP A 118 16.09 0.62 -3.06
N LEU A 119 15.18 -0.10 -2.38
CA LEU A 119 15.49 -0.97 -1.26
C LEU A 119 16.30 -2.19 -1.75
N ARG A 120 17.36 -2.53 -1.02
CA ARG A 120 18.35 -3.57 -1.38
C ARG A 120 18.48 -4.67 -0.34
N SER A 121 17.83 -4.53 0.81
CA SER A 121 17.79 -5.59 1.82
C SER A 121 16.42 -5.65 2.53
N PRO A 122 16.04 -6.82 3.08
CA PRO A 122 14.86 -6.92 3.93
C PRO A 122 14.90 -5.96 5.13
N GLU A 123 16.09 -5.67 5.66
CA GLU A 123 16.26 -4.73 6.76
C GLU A 123 15.95 -3.28 6.35
N GLU A 124 16.41 -2.85 5.17
CA GLU A 124 16.05 -1.54 4.63
C GLU A 124 14.53 -1.41 4.44
N ALA A 125 13.86 -2.46 3.94
CA ALA A 125 12.41 -2.47 3.81
C ALA A 125 11.70 -2.33 5.17
N ARG A 126 12.20 -3.03 6.20
CA ARG A 126 11.68 -2.92 7.56
C ARG A 126 11.82 -1.50 8.10
N GLN A 127 13.01 -0.88 7.98
CA GLN A 127 13.26 0.48 8.45
C GLN A 127 12.44 1.51 7.68
N TYR A 128 12.27 1.32 6.37
CA TYR A 128 11.40 2.14 5.54
C TYR A 128 9.96 2.16 6.05
N LEU A 129 9.38 0.98 6.31
CA LEU A 129 8.00 0.88 6.81
C LEU A 129 7.84 1.43 8.23
N ILE A 130 8.81 1.20 9.13
CA ILE A 130 8.80 1.78 10.48
C ILE A 130 8.83 3.30 10.41
N LYS A 131 9.72 3.86 9.60
CA LYS A 131 9.86 5.31 9.46
C LYS A 131 8.62 5.93 8.81
N LEU A 132 8.08 5.31 7.76
CA LEU A 132 6.84 5.75 7.13
C LEU A 132 5.67 5.76 8.12
N ARG A 133 5.48 4.65 8.85
CA ARG A 133 4.45 4.57 9.91
C ARG A 133 4.61 5.67 10.95
N SER A 134 5.84 5.92 11.41
CA SER A 134 6.11 6.97 12.40
C SER A 134 5.71 8.36 11.88
N ILE A 135 5.98 8.67 10.61
CA ILE A 135 5.55 9.94 10.00
C ILE A 135 4.03 10.04 9.96
N LEU A 136 3.34 9.00 9.47
CA LEU A 136 1.87 8.99 9.37
C LEU A 136 1.19 9.16 10.74
N GLN A 137 1.72 8.49 11.77
CA GLN A 137 1.23 8.63 13.14
C GLN A 137 1.47 10.04 13.68
N TYR A 138 2.65 10.61 13.42
CA TYR A 138 3.01 11.95 13.90
C TYR A 138 2.15 13.04 13.24
N LEU A 139 1.80 12.87 11.97
CA LEU A 139 0.85 13.74 11.26
C LEU A 139 -0.60 13.58 11.74
N GLY A 140 -0.93 12.50 12.45
CA GLY A 140 -2.29 12.20 12.89
C GLY A 140 -3.23 11.71 11.77
N VAL A 141 -2.68 11.29 10.63
CA VAL A 141 -3.48 10.90 9.44
C VAL A 141 -3.85 9.41 9.43
N SER A 142 -3.13 8.58 10.20
CA SER A 142 -3.41 7.15 10.37
C SER A 142 -2.90 6.66 11.72
N THR A 143 -3.59 5.67 12.31
CA THR A 143 -3.10 4.96 13.51
C THR A 143 -1.89 4.08 13.19
N GLY A 144 -1.68 3.73 11.92
CA GLY A 144 -0.55 2.93 11.47
C GLY A 144 -0.50 1.52 12.07
N ASN A 145 -1.61 1.01 12.60
CA ASN A 145 -1.69 -0.32 13.18
C ASN A 145 -1.93 -1.37 12.08
N MET A 146 -0.96 -2.29 11.90
CA MET A 146 -1.06 -3.36 10.91
C MET A 146 -2.03 -4.47 11.33
N GLU A 147 -2.19 -4.73 12.63
CA GLU A 147 -3.09 -5.78 13.13
C GLU A 147 -4.56 -5.43 12.90
N GLU A 148 -4.88 -4.14 13.01
CA GLU A 148 -6.20 -3.58 12.70
C GLU A 148 -6.42 -3.33 11.19
N GLY A 149 -5.39 -3.52 10.36
CA GLY A 149 -5.45 -3.33 8.91
C GLY A 149 -5.40 -1.87 8.44
N SER A 150 -5.15 -0.91 9.35
CA SER A 150 -4.96 0.51 9.03
C SER A 150 -3.63 0.83 8.34
N PHE A 151 -2.71 -0.15 8.30
CA PHE A 151 -1.47 -0.11 7.54
C PHE A 151 -1.23 -1.47 6.89
N ARG A 152 -1.17 -1.50 5.56
CA ARG A 152 -0.93 -2.71 4.75
C ARG A 152 0.30 -2.50 3.88
N CYS A 153 0.98 -3.59 3.56
CA CYS A 153 2.13 -3.56 2.66
C CYS A 153 2.17 -4.84 1.83
N ASP A 154 2.17 -4.65 0.51
CA ASP A 154 2.59 -5.66 -0.45
C ASP A 154 4.02 -5.32 -0.88
N ALA A 155 4.89 -6.34 -0.96
CA ALA A 155 6.31 -6.13 -1.23
C ALA A 155 6.69 -6.79 -2.56
N ASN A 156 7.36 -6.02 -3.42
CA ASN A 156 7.88 -6.50 -4.68
C ASN A 156 9.38 -6.82 -4.53
N ILE A 157 9.80 -8.00 -4.98
CA ILE A 157 11.19 -8.44 -4.92
C ILE A 157 11.62 -9.11 -6.23
N SER A 158 12.82 -8.77 -6.65
CA SER A 158 13.55 -9.41 -7.74
C SER A 158 15.03 -9.38 -7.38
N ILE A 159 15.75 -10.45 -7.70
CA ILE A 159 17.22 -10.48 -7.59
C ILE A 159 17.86 -10.22 -8.95
N ARG A 160 19.13 -9.80 -8.92
CA ARG A 160 19.95 -9.66 -10.13
C ARG A 160 21.40 -10.04 -9.84
N PRO A 161 22.14 -10.57 -10.83
CA PRO A 161 23.58 -10.72 -10.72
C PRO A 161 24.25 -9.39 -10.39
N GLN A 162 25.34 -9.44 -9.61
CA GLN A 162 26.10 -8.24 -9.29
C GLN A 162 26.60 -7.58 -10.59
N ASN A 163 26.38 -6.27 -10.71
CA ASN A 163 26.69 -5.45 -11.89
C ASN A 163 25.85 -5.74 -13.15
N SER A 164 24.82 -6.57 -13.09
CA SER A 164 23.84 -6.67 -14.19
C SER A 164 22.77 -5.59 -14.04
N PRO A 165 22.40 -4.89 -15.13
CA PRO A 165 21.22 -4.04 -15.13
C PRO A 165 19.92 -4.86 -15.12
N GLU A 166 19.96 -6.12 -15.55
CA GLU A 166 18.78 -6.97 -15.71
C GLU A 166 18.38 -7.65 -14.41
N SER A 167 17.14 -7.40 -14.00
CA SER A 167 16.46 -8.06 -12.90
C SER A 167 15.81 -9.37 -13.36
N MET A 168 15.86 -10.40 -12.51
CA MET A 168 15.08 -11.62 -12.71
C MET A 168 13.57 -11.32 -12.57
N ALA A 169 12.74 -12.35 -12.79
CA ALA A 169 11.30 -12.24 -12.64
C ALA A 169 10.90 -11.60 -11.30
N LYS A 170 10.08 -10.55 -11.38
CA LYS A 170 9.54 -9.85 -10.21
C LYS A 170 8.48 -10.72 -9.54
N VAL A 171 8.62 -10.89 -8.23
CA VAL A 171 7.64 -11.56 -7.37
C VAL A 171 7.01 -10.54 -6.44
N GLU A 172 5.68 -10.58 -6.34
CA GLU A 172 4.90 -9.75 -5.45
C GLU A 172 4.40 -10.61 -4.28
N VAL A 173 4.84 -10.29 -3.07
CA VAL A 173 4.38 -10.94 -1.84
C VAL A 173 3.27 -10.09 -1.24
N LYS A 174 2.08 -10.69 -1.07
CA LYS A 174 0.89 -10.02 -0.55
C LYS A 174 0.50 -10.48 0.84
N ASN A 175 -0.41 -9.74 1.48
CA ASN A 175 -1.07 -10.12 2.73
C ASN A 175 -0.11 -10.26 3.93
N MET A 176 0.84 -9.34 4.06
CA MET A 176 1.76 -9.32 5.21
C MET A 176 1.24 -8.38 6.30
N ASN A 177 0.88 -8.95 7.45
CA ASN A 177 0.23 -8.22 8.55
C ASN A 177 1.19 -7.67 9.62
N SER A 178 2.51 -7.79 9.44
CA SER A 178 3.49 -7.20 10.36
C SER A 178 4.81 -6.89 9.67
N PHE A 179 5.57 -5.93 10.20
CA PHE A 179 6.91 -5.62 9.70
C PHE A 179 7.87 -6.81 9.78
N LYS A 180 7.70 -7.67 10.80
CA LYS A 180 8.44 -8.93 10.93
C LYS A 180 8.08 -9.90 9.79
N ALA A 181 6.79 -10.02 9.45
CA ALA A 181 6.35 -10.86 8.34
C ALA A 181 6.92 -10.35 7.00
N VAL A 182 6.94 -9.03 6.77
CA VAL A 182 7.58 -8.44 5.57
C VAL A 182 9.05 -8.80 5.49
N TYR A 183 9.80 -8.61 6.57
CA TYR A 183 11.22 -8.98 6.63
C TYR A 183 11.44 -10.46 6.30
N GLN A 184 10.71 -11.35 6.97
CA GLN A 184 10.87 -12.80 6.80
C GLN A 184 10.47 -13.27 5.40
N ALA A 185 9.41 -12.70 4.83
CA ALA A 185 8.97 -13.05 3.50
C ALA A 185 9.98 -12.59 2.43
N LEU A 186 10.52 -11.38 2.54
CA LEU A 186 11.57 -10.90 1.64
C LEU A 186 12.86 -11.70 1.79
N GLU A 187 13.24 -12.08 3.00
CA GLU A 187 14.42 -12.92 3.25
C GLU A 187 14.25 -14.31 2.62
N TYR A 188 13.08 -14.93 2.81
CA TYR A 188 12.77 -16.23 2.22
C TYR A 188 12.73 -16.16 0.70
N GLU A 189 12.04 -15.17 0.14
CA GLU A 189 11.89 -15.03 -1.31
C GLU A 189 13.23 -14.72 -1.99
N ALA A 190 14.09 -13.92 -1.35
CA ALA A 190 15.46 -13.69 -1.83
C ALA A 190 16.28 -14.99 -1.89
N LYS A 191 16.13 -15.89 -0.90
CA LYS A 191 16.80 -17.21 -0.90
C LYS A 191 16.21 -18.11 -1.97
N ARG A 192 14.87 -18.12 -2.12
CA ARG A 192 14.17 -18.93 -3.13
C ARG A 192 14.61 -18.57 -4.55
N GLN A 193 14.70 -17.28 -4.88
CA GLN A 193 15.11 -16.86 -6.23
C GLN A 193 16.58 -17.15 -6.55
N ARG A 194 17.45 -17.27 -5.53
CA ARG A 194 18.87 -17.59 -5.71
C ARG A 194 19.13 -19.06 -6.01
N ASN A 195 18.23 -19.95 -5.57
CA ASN A 195 18.31 -21.39 -5.75
C ASN A 195 17.63 -21.82 -7.04
#